data_AF-W2TXY4-F1
#
_entry.id   AF-W2TXY4-F1
#
_cell.length_a   1.000
_cell.length_b   1.000
_cell.length_c   1.000
_cell.angle_alpha   90.00
_cell.angle_beta   90.00
_cell.angle_gamma   90.00
#
_symmetry.space_group_name_H-M   'P 1'
#
loop_
_entity.id
_entity.type
_entity.pdbx_description
1 polymer ?
#
loop_
_entity_poly.entity_id
_entity_poly.type
_entity_poly.pdbx_seq_one_letter_code
_entity_poly.pdbx_strand_id
1 'polypeptide(L)'
;MSPKRRIEEDEEWPRRKAPIFNELEAKRLINLYVENRDRYHGKIKSSGRCGESDKQLLLKKWTKEISSMGFSNRSKEQIEEKIRNEIKKVQKYLKFKKEKCSKSGSANVPRLASYLNPLVKLLDENNAEHSISGIEESPPQQPPNTDEVELQHHVGFLFDEDMKPTREELAAILEGSMTSEGEGTPTSTVQEPLSSLMECNSKDEKRTTEEFAASIYDARSLLMDRRSLLLEAETKLAEMKQKEIAIRLEEAKISLELRKIELERAKLELDRIRGTPADRYSRAPTPPATPHPYPTQNNL
;
A
#
# COMPACT_ATOMS: atom_id res chain seq x y z
N MET A 1 -17.91 20.40 -47.29
CA MET A 1 -17.51 21.19 -46.09
C MET A 1 -17.67 20.29 -44.88
N SER A 2 -16.58 19.97 -44.18
CA SER A 2 -16.59 19.03 -43.07
C SER A 2 -16.92 19.75 -41.75
N PRO A 3 -17.79 19.20 -40.89
CA PRO A 3 -18.16 19.85 -39.64
C PRO A 3 -16.95 19.94 -38.70
N LYS A 4 -16.66 21.18 -38.29
CA LYS A 4 -15.62 21.55 -37.33
C LYS A 4 -16.03 20.96 -35.97
N ARG A 5 -15.39 19.86 -35.55
CA ARG A 5 -15.59 19.28 -34.22
C ARG A 5 -15.16 20.31 -33.17
N ARG A 6 -16.14 20.76 -32.39
CA ARG A 6 -15.98 21.62 -31.21
C ARG A 6 -15.14 20.82 -30.20
N ILE A 7 -13.91 21.24 -30.00
CA ILE A 7 -13.07 20.76 -28.90
C ILE A 7 -13.68 21.42 -27.67
N GLU A 8 -14.37 20.63 -26.86
CA GLU A 8 -14.84 21.06 -25.55
C GLU A 8 -13.60 21.38 -24.71
N GLU A 9 -13.54 22.62 -24.23
CA GLU A 9 -12.54 23.09 -23.28
C GLU A 9 -12.77 22.31 -21.99
N ASP A 10 -11.92 21.30 -21.75
CA ASP A 10 -11.84 20.60 -20.48
C ASP A 10 -11.54 21.64 -19.39
N GLU A 11 -12.55 21.94 -18.56
CA GLU A 11 -12.39 22.64 -17.29
C GLU A 11 -11.27 21.95 -16.51
N GLU A 12 -10.10 22.59 -16.47
CA GLU A 12 -8.93 22.11 -15.75
C GLU A 12 -9.21 22.25 -14.25
N TRP A 13 -9.92 21.26 -13.70
CA TRP A 13 -10.15 21.14 -12.28
C TRP A 13 -8.80 21.22 -11.55
N PRO A 14 -8.67 22.07 -10.52
CA PRO A 14 -7.41 22.25 -9.81
C PRO A 14 -6.87 20.87 -9.42
N ARG A 15 -5.66 20.55 -9.92
CA ARG A 15 -5.01 19.24 -9.77
C ARG A 15 -4.82 18.96 -8.28
N ARG A 16 -5.83 18.36 -7.66
CA ARG A 16 -5.78 17.95 -6.26
C ARG A 16 -4.61 16.99 -6.14
N LYS A 17 -3.67 17.29 -5.24
CA LYS A 17 -2.53 16.42 -4.94
C LYS A 17 -3.08 15.01 -4.72
N ALA A 18 -2.60 14.04 -5.49
CA ALA A 18 -3.09 12.67 -5.39
C ALA A 18 -2.97 12.19 -3.93
N PRO A 19 -4.00 11.51 -3.39
CA PRO A 19 -3.94 10.99 -2.03
C PRO A 19 -2.67 10.18 -1.80
N ILE A 20 -2.05 10.29 -0.61
CA ILE A 20 -0.85 9.50 -0.28
C ILE A 20 -1.21 8.01 -0.25
N PHE A 21 -0.28 7.12 -0.63
CA PHE A 21 -0.49 5.67 -0.50
C PHE A 21 -0.57 5.27 0.96
N ASN A 22 -1.64 4.57 1.33
CA ASN A 22 -1.74 3.97 2.66
C ASN A 22 -0.72 2.84 2.81
N GLU A 23 -0.26 2.56 4.02
CA GLU A 23 0.71 1.50 4.32
C GLU A 23 0.16 0.12 3.92
N LEU A 24 -1.14 -0.13 4.11
CA LEU A 24 -1.77 -1.37 3.67
C LEU A 24 -1.79 -1.53 2.15
N GLU A 25 -2.09 -0.46 1.40
CA GLU A 25 -2.01 -0.44 -0.07
C GLU A 25 -0.57 -0.72 -0.51
N ALA A 26 0.40 -0.02 0.09
CA ALA A 26 1.82 -0.18 -0.23
C ALA A 26 2.31 -1.60 0.06
N LYS A 27 1.97 -2.17 1.22
CA LYS A 27 2.30 -3.55 1.58
C LYS A 27 1.73 -4.55 0.58
N ARG A 28 0.45 -4.42 0.22
CA ARG A 28 -0.18 -5.31 -0.77
C ARG A 28 0.48 -5.17 -2.14
N LEU A 29 0.76 -3.95 -2.56
CA LEU A 29 1.40 -3.67 -3.85
C LEU A 29 2.81 -4.27 -3.95
N ILE A 30 3.61 -4.15 -2.90
CA ILE A 30 4.97 -4.73 -2.87
C ILE A 30 4.92 -6.25 -2.92
N ASN A 31 3.99 -6.90 -2.21
CA ASN A 31 3.82 -8.35 -2.29
C ASN A 31 3.44 -8.80 -3.71
N LEU A 32 2.46 -8.14 -4.34
CA LEU A 32 2.04 -8.42 -5.71
C LEU A 32 3.20 -8.29 -6.71
N TYR A 33 4.03 -7.26 -6.54
CA TYR A 33 5.22 -7.04 -7.36
C TYR A 33 6.26 -8.16 -7.16
N VAL A 34 6.58 -8.51 -5.92
CA VAL A 34 7.55 -9.57 -5.59
C VAL A 34 7.09 -10.92 -6.16
N GLU A 35 5.81 -11.26 -5.99
CA GLU A 35 5.21 -12.51 -6.51
C GLU A 35 5.25 -12.63 -8.05
N ASN A 36 5.23 -11.49 -8.77
CA ASN A 36 5.14 -11.47 -10.23
C ASN A 36 6.33 -10.75 -10.89
N ARG A 37 7.47 -10.67 -10.20
CA ARG A 37 8.63 -9.89 -10.67
C ARG A 37 9.07 -10.30 -12.08
N ASP A 38 9.20 -11.60 -12.31
CA ASP A 38 9.74 -12.13 -13.56
C ASP A 38 8.80 -11.88 -14.74
N ARG A 39 7.48 -11.90 -14.49
CA ARG A 39 6.48 -11.51 -15.48
C ARG A 39 6.47 -10.00 -15.72
N TYR A 40 6.64 -9.22 -14.66
CA TYR A 40 6.65 -7.75 -14.74
C TYR A 40 7.86 -7.22 -15.54
N HIS A 41 9.04 -7.84 -15.37
CA HIS A 41 10.27 -7.52 -16.10
C HIS A 41 10.55 -8.45 -17.28
N GLY A 42 9.60 -9.33 -17.60
CA GLY A 42 9.73 -10.29 -18.68
C GLY A 42 9.91 -9.59 -20.02
N LYS A 43 10.91 -10.02 -20.80
CA LYS A 43 11.08 -9.53 -22.17
C LYS A 43 9.88 -10.01 -23.00
N ILE A 44 9.09 -9.07 -23.51
CA ILE A 44 7.98 -9.38 -24.41
C ILE A 44 8.60 -10.02 -25.67
N LYS A 45 8.34 -11.30 -25.89
CA LYS A 45 8.68 -11.98 -27.17
C LYS A 45 7.66 -11.56 -28.23
N SER A 46 7.66 -10.29 -28.58
CA SER A 46 6.74 -9.70 -29.55
C SER A 46 7.36 -9.80 -30.95
N SER A 47 7.16 -10.93 -31.63
CA SER A 47 7.29 -10.98 -33.09
C SER A 47 5.91 -11.13 -33.73
N GLY A 48 5.21 -10.02 -33.96
CA GLY A 48 4.24 -9.98 -35.05
C GLY A 48 2.91 -9.27 -34.81
N ARG A 49 2.33 -9.22 -33.60
CA ARG A 49 1.07 -8.48 -33.36
C ARG A 49 1.02 -7.92 -31.93
N CYS A 50 0.90 -6.60 -31.84
CA CYS A 50 0.99 -5.80 -30.62
C CYS A 50 -0.25 -6.02 -29.71
N GLY A 51 -0.17 -6.99 -28.81
CA GLY A 51 -1.12 -7.14 -27.69
C GLY A 51 -0.69 -6.33 -26.46
N GLU A 52 -1.59 -6.18 -25.48
CA GLU A 52 -1.24 -5.66 -24.14
C GLU A 52 -0.07 -6.50 -23.57
N SER A 53 0.99 -5.84 -23.10
CA SER A 53 2.12 -6.56 -22.50
C SER A 53 1.75 -7.19 -21.16
N ASP A 54 2.48 -8.23 -20.74
CA ASP A 54 2.31 -8.83 -19.41
C ASP A 54 2.40 -7.78 -18.29
N LYS A 55 3.33 -6.83 -18.43
CA LYS A 55 3.45 -5.67 -17.52
C LYS A 55 2.17 -4.84 -17.50
N GLN A 56 1.58 -4.51 -18.65
CA GLN A 56 0.34 -3.76 -18.72
C GLN A 56 -0.84 -4.52 -18.10
N LEU A 57 -0.94 -5.82 -18.35
CA LEU A 57 -1.96 -6.70 -17.75
C LEU A 57 -1.82 -6.76 -16.22
N LEU A 58 -0.59 -6.88 -15.71
CA LEU A 58 -0.31 -6.86 -14.27
C LEU A 58 -0.67 -5.51 -13.66
N LEU A 59 -0.24 -4.40 -14.25
CA LEU A 59 -0.58 -3.06 -13.74
C LEU A 59 -2.10 -2.84 -13.71
N LYS A 60 -2.83 -3.27 -14.74
CA LYS A 60 -4.30 -3.20 -14.79
C LYS A 60 -4.94 -4.04 -13.68
N LYS A 61 -4.44 -5.26 -13.45
CA LYS A 61 -4.90 -6.13 -12.36
C LYS A 61 -4.63 -5.50 -11.00
N TRP A 62 -3.43 -5.00 -10.77
CA TRP A 62 -3.04 -4.38 -9.50
C TRP A 62 -3.79 -3.08 -9.23
N THR A 63 -4.04 -2.25 -10.25
CA THR A 63 -4.91 -1.07 -10.13
C THR A 63 -6.29 -1.46 -9.60
N LYS A 64 -6.92 -2.49 -10.17
CA LYS A 64 -8.24 -2.95 -9.72
C LYS A 64 -8.19 -3.47 -8.28
N GLU A 65 -7.16 -4.24 -7.95
CA GLU A 65 -6.99 -4.84 -6.63
C GLU A 65 -6.73 -3.80 -5.53
N ILE A 66 -5.79 -2.88 -5.76
CA ILE A 66 -5.49 -1.80 -4.80
C ILE A 66 -6.69 -0.86 -4.64
N SER A 67 -7.36 -0.48 -5.74
CA SER A 67 -8.55 0.37 -5.65
C SER A 67 -9.71 -0.33 -4.93
N SER A 68 -9.81 -1.66 -5.00
CA SER A 68 -10.83 -2.44 -4.27
C SER A 68 -10.64 -2.47 -2.75
N MET A 69 -9.47 -2.03 -2.24
CA MET A 69 -9.23 -1.91 -0.80
C MET A 69 -9.97 -0.71 -0.16
N GLY A 70 -10.53 0.20 -0.98
CA GLY A 70 -11.43 1.26 -0.51
C GLY A 70 -10.77 2.55 -0.01
N PHE A 71 -9.44 2.69 -0.09
CA PHE A 71 -8.75 3.91 0.33
C PHE A 71 -8.79 5.02 -0.72
N SER A 72 -8.38 4.71 -1.95
CA SER A 72 -8.39 5.66 -3.07
C SER A 72 -8.31 4.92 -4.41
N ASN A 73 -8.87 5.51 -5.46
CA ASN A 73 -8.73 4.99 -6.82
C ASN A 73 -7.34 5.32 -7.35
N ARG A 74 -6.57 4.30 -7.75
CA ARG A 74 -5.19 4.45 -8.23
C ARG A 74 -5.11 4.24 -9.72
N SER A 75 -4.42 5.13 -10.44
CA SER A 75 -4.14 4.92 -11.87
C SER A 75 -2.99 3.91 -12.07
N LYS A 76 -2.87 3.36 -13.28
CA LYS A 76 -1.76 2.44 -13.63
C LYS A 76 -0.40 3.13 -13.49
N GLU A 77 -0.31 4.41 -13.82
CA GLU A 77 0.90 5.23 -13.72
C GLU A 77 1.28 5.46 -12.26
N GLN A 78 0.31 5.70 -11.38
CA GLN A 78 0.54 5.85 -9.94
C GLN A 78 1.07 4.56 -9.31
N ILE A 79 0.49 3.41 -9.69
CA ILE A 79 0.94 2.10 -9.25
C ILE A 79 2.38 1.84 -9.71
N GLU A 80 2.68 2.07 -10.99
CA GLU A 80 4.01 1.89 -11.54
C GLU A 80 5.04 2.82 -10.88
N GLU A 81 4.71 4.10 -10.73
CA GLU A 81 5.58 5.09 -10.10
C GLU A 81 5.86 4.73 -8.63
N LYS A 82 4.85 4.27 -7.90
CA LYS A 82 5.01 3.80 -6.53
C LYS A 82 5.99 2.63 -6.44
N ILE A 83 5.86 1.63 -7.33
CA ILE A 83 6.80 0.50 -7.39
C ILE A 83 8.23 0.98 -7.65
N ARG A 84 8.43 1.86 -8.64
CA ARG A 84 9.75 2.42 -8.97
C ARG A 84 10.39 3.10 -7.77
N ASN A 85 9.62 3.92 -7.04
CA ASN A 85 10.11 4.66 -5.89
C ASN A 85 10.49 3.75 -4.72
N GLU A 86 9.71 2.71 -4.45
CA GLU A 86 10.07 1.74 -3.41
C GLU A 86 11.29 0.90 -3.80
N ILE A 87 11.43 0.47 -5.07
CA ILE A 87 12.64 -0.21 -5.56
C ILE A 87 13.87 0.68 -5.38
N LYS A 88 13.81 1.95 -5.82
CA LYS A 88 14.91 2.91 -5.64
C LYS A 88 15.28 3.08 -4.17
N LYS A 89 14.28 3.18 -3.28
CA LYS A 89 14.50 3.30 -1.83
C LYS A 89 15.23 2.07 -1.27
N VAL A 90 14.81 0.86 -1.66
CA VAL A 90 15.45 -0.39 -1.22
C VAL A 90 16.87 -0.52 -1.78
N GLN A 91 17.10 -0.18 -3.04
CA GLN A 91 18.44 -0.20 -3.64
C GLN A 91 19.39 0.78 -2.93
N LYS A 92 18.92 1.99 -2.62
CA LYS A 92 19.68 2.97 -1.84
C LYS A 92 20.03 2.39 -0.46
N TYR A 93 19.05 1.79 0.23
CA TYR A 93 19.27 1.12 1.52
C TYR A 93 20.32 0.01 1.44
N LEU A 94 20.24 -0.89 0.45
CA LEU A 94 21.20 -1.98 0.26
C LEU A 94 22.61 -1.46 -0.03
N LYS A 95 22.74 -0.39 -0.84
CA LYS A 95 24.02 0.27 -1.12
C LYS A 95 24.64 0.84 0.17
N PHE A 96 23.86 1.60 0.95
CA PHE A 96 24.32 2.10 2.24
C PHE A 96 24.71 0.98 3.21
N LYS A 97 23.92 -0.10 3.27
CA LYS A 97 24.20 -1.26 4.11
C LYS A 97 25.53 -1.93 3.74
N LYS A 98 25.81 -2.09 2.44
CA LYS A 98 27.06 -2.68 1.92
C LYS A 98 28.28 -1.79 2.21
N GLU A 99 28.17 -0.48 1.99
CA GLU A 99 29.24 0.49 2.25
C GLU A 99 29.59 0.58 3.74
N LYS A 100 28.59 0.52 4.63
CA LYS A 100 28.80 0.59 6.08
C LYS A 100 29.34 -0.70 6.67
N CYS A 101 28.96 -1.88 6.18
CA CYS A 101 29.59 -3.13 6.62
C CYS A 101 31.10 -3.18 6.29
N SER A 102 31.55 -2.49 5.24
CA SER A 102 32.96 -2.45 4.86
C SER A 102 33.81 -1.46 5.66
N LYS A 103 33.21 -0.48 6.34
CA LYS A 103 33.92 0.54 7.12
C LYS A 103 33.45 0.45 8.56
N SER A 104 34.20 -0.30 9.37
CA SER A 104 33.97 -0.60 10.79
C SER A 104 33.80 0.66 11.66
N GLY A 105 32.63 1.28 11.56
CA GLY A 105 32.21 2.43 12.35
C GLY A 105 30.69 2.43 12.39
N SER A 106 30.15 2.20 13.59
CA SER A 106 28.72 2.09 13.91
C SER A 106 27.92 3.34 13.49
N ALA A 107 27.58 3.44 12.21
CA ALA A 107 26.74 4.49 11.68
C ALA A 107 25.29 4.02 11.59
N ASN A 108 24.38 4.86 12.07
CA ASN A 108 22.96 4.58 12.15
C ASN A 108 22.39 4.36 10.73
N VAL A 109 22.01 3.13 10.40
CA VAL A 109 21.41 2.80 9.08
C VAL A 109 19.95 3.27 9.11
N PRO A 110 19.50 4.07 8.12
CA PRO A 110 18.12 4.52 8.05
C PRO A 110 17.14 3.34 8.15
N ARG A 111 16.20 3.41 9.09
CA ARG A 111 15.21 2.36 9.28
C ARG A 111 14.28 2.31 8.08
N LEU A 112 14.26 1.17 7.40
CA LEU A 112 13.36 0.91 6.29
C LEU A 112 11.99 0.47 6.83
N ALA A 113 10.92 0.81 6.10
CA ALA A 113 9.58 0.35 6.45
C ALA A 113 9.49 -1.18 6.37
N SER A 114 8.81 -1.81 7.34
CA SER A 114 8.79 -3.27 7.50
C SER A 114 8.15 -4.00 6.32
N TYR A 115 7.19 -3.37 5.63
CA TYR A 115 6.56 -3.95 4.43
C TYR A 115 7.50 -4.06 3.22
N LEU A 116 8.68 -3.43 3.26
CA LEU A 116 9.69 -3.52 2.21
C LEU A 116 10.64 -4.70 2.38
N ASN A 117 10.58 -5.43 3.50
CA ASN A 117 11.43 -6.60 3.76
C ASN A 117 11.39 -7.67 2.64
N PRO A 118 10.23 -8.01 2.03
CA PRO A 118 10.20 -8.95 0.91
C PRO A 118 11.00 -8.45 -0.29
N LEU A 119 10.95 -7.15 -0.57
CA LEU A 119 11.68 -6.53 -1.67
C LEU A 119 13.19 -6.46 -1.38
N VAL A 120 13.57 -6.22 -0.13
CA VAL A 120 14.98 -6.29 0.32
C VAL A 120 15.55 -7.66 0.03
N LYS A 121 14.89 -8.74 0.50
CA LYS A 121 15.34 -10.12 0.28
C LYS A 121 15.53 -10.43 -1.21
N LEU A 122 14.51 -10.13 -2.00
CA LEU A 122 14.53 -10.37 -3.44
C LEU A 122 15.67 -9.63 -4.15
N LEU A 123 15.97 -8.39 -3.77
CA LEU A 123 17.05 -7.62 -4.39
C LEU A 123 18.43 -8.03 -3.88
N ASP A 124 18.55 -8.44 -2.62
CA ASP A 124 19.80 -8.96 -2.03
C ASP A 124 20.21 -10.28 -2.72
N GLU A 125 19.25 -11.19 -2.91
CA GLU A 125 19.44 -12.46 -3.62
C GLU A 125 19.93 -12.26 -5.07
N ASN A 126 19.28 -11.37 -5.84
CA ASN A 126 19.70 -11.07 -7.21
C ASN A 126 21.12 -10.49 -7.30
N ASN A 127 21.52 -9.68 -6.31
CA ASN A 127 22.87 -9.09 -6.27
C ASN A 127 23.95 -10.12 -5.89
N ALA A 128 23.60 -11.12 -5.08
CA ALA A 128 24.51 -12.20 -4.70
C ALA A 128 24.85 -13.09 -5.90
N GLU A 129 23.86 -13.45 -6.72
CA GLU A 129 24.05 -14.29 -7.91
C GLU A 129 25.00 -13.65 -8.94
N HIS A 130 24.94 -12.33 -9.10
CA HIS A 130 25.82 -11.60 -10.03
C HIS A 130 27.25 -11.39 -9.50
N SER A 131 27.51 -11.69 -8.22
CA SER A 131 28.82 -11.46 -7.60
C SER A 131 29.76 -12.68 -7.65
N ILE A 132 29.32 -13.84 -8.16
CA ILE A 132 30.08 -15.11 -8.10
C ILE A 132 30.74 -15.50 -9.43
N SER A 133 30.62 -14.72 -10.51
CA SER A 133 31.43 -14.96 -11.72
C SER A 133 32.83 -14.37 -11.57
N GLY A 134 33.56 -14.84 -10.56
CA GLY A 134 35.02 -14.78 -10.49
C GLY A 134 35.60 -15.70 -11.56
N ILE A 135 35.53 -15.28 -12.81
CA ILE A 135 36.61 -15.61 -13.74
C ILE A 135 37.75 -14.70 -13.29
N GLU A 136 38.71 -15.33 -12.63
CA GLU A 136 40.07 -14.82 -12.50
C GLU A 136 40.55 -14.49 -13.92
N GLU A 137 40.31 -13.24 -14.34
CA GLU A 137 40.77 -12.70 -15.61
C GLU A 137 42.28 -12.56 -15.48
N SER A 138 42.99 -13.60 -15.94
CA SER A 138 44.41 -13.57 -16.25
C SER A 138 44.73 -12.24 -16.94
N PRO A 139 45.75 -11.49 -16.46
CA PRO A 139 46.05 -10.16 -16.98
C PRO A 139 46.33 -10.23 -18.49
N PRO A 140 45.57 -9.51 -19.34
CA PRO A 140 45.90 -9.41 -20.74
C PRO A 140 47.17 -8.57 -20.89
N GLN A 141 48.19 -9.17 -21.49
CA GLN A 141 49.36 -8.44 -21.99
C GLN A 141 48.90 -7.36 -22.97
N GLN A 142 49.34 -6.13 -22.71
CA GLN A 142 49.12 -4.96 -23.56
C GLN A 142 49.59 -5.20 -25.00
N PRO A 143 48.90 -4.59 -25.97
CA PRO A 143 49.62 -3.77 -26.94
C PRO A 143 49.16 -2.30 -26.93
N PRO A 144 50.00 -1.39 -27.45
CA PRO A 144 49.93 0.04 -27.16
C PRO A 144 49.04 0.82 -28.13
N ASN A 145 48.52 1.93 -27.61
CA ASN A 145 48.15 3.17 -28.28
C ASN A 145 47.13 3.10 -29.44
N THR A 146 45.94 3.64 -29.20
CA THR A 146 45.36 4.60 -30.15
C THR A 146 44.38 5.54 -29.44
N ASP A 147 44.50 6.79 -29.85
CA ASP A 147 44.00 8.01 -29.25
C ASP A 147 42.48 8.13 -29.07
N GLU A 148 42.12 8.85 -28.00
CA GLU A 148 41.06 9.85 -27.88
C GLU A 148 39.72 9.59 -28.60
N VAL A 149 38.68 9.25 -27.84
CA VAL A 149 37.47 10.10 -27.74
C VAL A 149 36.88 9.96 -26.32
N GLU A 150 37.13 10.98 -25.51
CA GLU A 150 36.57 11.16 -24.17
C GLU A 150 35.10 11.61 -24.27
N LEU A 151 34.17 10.70 -23.97
CA LEU A 151 32.76 11.04 -23.77
C LEU A 151 32.38 10.74 -22.32
N GLN A 152 32.82 11.65 -21.43
CA GLN A 152 32.31 11.77 -20.07
C GLN A 152 30.83 12.15 -20.14
N HIS A 153 29.95 11.17 -20.05
CA HIS A 153 28.53 11.40 -19.82
C HIS A 153 28.32 11.77 -18.34
N HIS A 154 28.60 13.03 -18.03
CA HIS A 154 28.21 13.70 -16.80
C HIS A 154 26.68 13.80 -16.75
N VAL A 155 26.04 12.83 -16.10
CA VAL A 155 24.64 12.95 -15.69
C VAL A 155 24.60 13.89 -14.47
N GLY A 156 24.80 15.17 -14.77
CA GLY A 156 24.57 16.27 -13.86
C GLY A 156 23.09 16.34 -13.50
N PHE A 157 22.84 16.20 -12.21
CA PHE A 157 22.04 17.13 -11.41
C PHE A 157 20.91 17.88 -12.15
N LEU A 158 19.68 17.41 -11.96
CA LEU A 158 18.52 18.29 -12.09
C LEU A 158 17.38 17.80 -11.17
N PHE A 159 17.00 18.68 -10.24
CA PHE A 159 15.87 18.65 -9.28
C PHE A 159 16.06 17.79 -8.02
N ASP A 160 15.96 18.29 -6.78
CA ASP A 160 15.63 19.63 -6.25
C ASP A 160 16.13 19.62 -4.79
N GLU A 161 17.28 20.24 -4.51
CA GLU A 161 17.66 20.66 -3.16
C GLU A 161 17.23 22.13 -3.03
N ASP A 162 16.63 22.48 -1.89
CA ASP A 162 16.19 23.83 -1.48
C ASP A 162 14.76 24.29 -1.84
N MET A 163 13.76 23.60 -1.30
CA MET A 163 12.67 24.30 -0.60
C MET A 163 13.01 24.33 0.88
N LYS A 164 13.90 25.25 1.28
CA LYS A 164 14.06 25.62 2.69
C LYS A 164 12.80 26.38 3.07
N PRO A 165 12.06 25.97 4.12
CA PRO A 165 10.92 26.74 4.61
C PRO A 165 11.36 28.18 4.86
N THR A 166 10.62 29.13 4.30
CA THR A 166 10.90 30.55 4.48
C THR A 166 10.82 30.86 5.98
N ARG A 167 11.65 31.78 6.49
CA ARG A 167 11.67 32.17 7.91
C ARG A 167 10.28 32.55 8.45
N GLU A 168 9.41 33.04 7.58
CA GLU A 168 8.01 33.38 7.87
C GLU A 168 7.11 32.15 8.10
N GLU A 169 7.36 31.02 7.42
CA GLU A 169 6.61 29.77 7.65
C GLU A 169 7.02 29.10 8.98
N LEU A 170 8.30 29.22 9.36
CA LEU A 170 8.77 28.73 10.66
C LEU A 170 8.22 29.56 11.83
N ALA A 171 7.97 30.85 11.62
CA ALA A 171 7.33 31.70 12.65
C ALA A 171 5.85 31.32 12.87
N ALA A 172 5.11 31.00 11.80
CA ALA A 172 3.71 30.60 11.90
C ALA A 172 3.50 29.27 12.66
N ILE A 173 4.46 28.34 12.56
CA ILE A 173 4.41 27.06 13.31
C ILE A 173 4.67 27.30 14.81
N LEU A 174 5.47 28.31 15.16
CA LEU A 174 5.83 28.60 16.54
C LEU A 174 4.74 29.43 17.26
N GLU A 175 4.03 30.30 16.55
CA GLU A 175 2.94 31.12 17.12
C GLU A 175 1.60 30.37 17.26
N GLY A 176 1.40 29.27 16.53
CA GLY A 176 0.15 28.49 16.59
C GLY A 176 -0.02 27.58 17.82
N SER A 177 0.98 27.50 18.71
CA SER A 177 1.01 26.50 19.81
C SER A 177 0.84 27.11 21.21
N MET A 178 0.15 28.25 21.33
CA MET A 178 -0.08 28.94 22.60
C MET A 178 -1.54 29.40 22.72
N THR A 179 -2.51 28.48 22.81
CA THR A 179 -3.79 28.69 23.51
C THR A 179 -4.57 27.38 23.59
N SER A 180 -4.37 26.62 24.65
CA SER A 180 -5.36 25.67 25.15
C SER A 180 -4.97 25.30 26.57
N GLU A 181 -5.37 26.16 27.50
CA GLU A 181 -5.46 25.79 28.90
C GLU A 181 -6.51 24.67 29.05
N GLY A 182 -6.16 23.62 29.77
CA GLY A 182 -6.99 22.45 29.97
C GLY A 182 -6.32 21.52 30.96
N GLU A 183 -6.53 21.82 32.23
CA GLU A 183 -6.11 21.09 33.42
C GLU A 183 -6.37 19.57 33.34
N GLY A 184 -5.47 18.77 33.92
CA GLY A 184 -5.87 17.50 34.55
C GLY A 184 -5.04 16.24 34.28
N THR A 185 -4.00 16.05 35.11
CA THR A 185 -3.67 14.76 35.80
C THR A 185 -3.08 13.58 34.97
N PRO A 186 -2.45 12.57 35.61
CA PRO A 186 -1.03 12.56 35.96
C PRO A 186 -0.19 11.49 35.22
N THR A 187 1.10 11.80 35.09
CA THR A 187 2.26 10.94 35.36
C THR A 187 2.09 9.41 35.23
N SER A 188 2.62 8.83 34.16
CA SER A 188 3.20 7.48 34.22
C SER A 188 4.47 7.42 33.38
N THR A 189 5.56 7.85 34.02
CA THR A 189 6.94 7.64 33.59
C THR A 189 7.28 6.17 33.79
N VAL A 190 7.24 5.37 32.73
CA VAL A 190 7.94 4.08 32.68
C VAL A 190 9.24 4.32 31.94
N GLN A 191 10.27 4.71 32.70
CA GLN A 191 11.66 4.58 32.27
C GLN A 191 11.97 3.08 32.18
N GLU A 192 12.24 2.59 30.99
CA GLU A 192 12.99 1.35 30.78
C GLU A 192 14.48 1.63 31.02
N PRO A 193 15.13 0.99 32.00
CA PRO A 193 16.57 1.05 32.14
C PRO A 193 17.19 -0.13 31.37
N LEU A 194 17.43 0.05 30.07
CA LEU A 194 18.26 -0.90 29.32
C LEU A 194 19.74 -0.59 29.56
N SER A 195 20.24 -1.22 30.61
CA SER A 195 21.41 -2.10 30.58
C SER A 195 22.71 -1.50 30.03
N SER A 196 23.30 -0.64 30.87
CA SER A 196 24.76 -0.59 31.05
C SER A 196 25.23 -1.89 31.70
N LEU A 197 25.82 -2.81 30.93
CA LEU A 197 26.56 -3.94 31.48
C LEU A 197 27.43 -4.59 30.40
N MET A 198 28.70 -4.21 30.36
CA MET A 198 29.88 -5.10 30.24
C MET A 198 31.12 -4.28 29.89
N GLU A 199 31.67 -3.60 30.90
CA GLU A 199 33.11 -3.31 30.93
C GLU A 199 33.79 -4.47 31.65
N CYS A 200 34.44 -5.33 30.87
CA CYS A 200 35.17 -6.49 31.33
C CYS A 200 36.49 -6.04 31.97
N ASN A 201 36.46 -5.69 33.25
CA ASN A 201 37.67 -5.54 34.05
C ASN A 201 38.21 -6.93 34.40
N SER A 202 39.23 -7.34 33.67
CA SER A 202 39.97 -8.59 33.81
C SER A 202 41.01 -8.50 34.93
N LYS A 203 40.62 -8.61 36.21
CA LYS A 203 41.51 -8.96 37.32
C LYS A 203 40.72 -9.75 38.39
N ASP A 204 41.39 -10.77 38.93
CA ASP A 204 40.98 -11.66 40.04
C ASP A 204 40.25 -12.97 39.66
N GLU A 205 41.05 -13.85 39.05
CA GLU A 205 40.84 -15.30 39.05
C GLU A 205 40.97 -15.87 40.47
N LYS A 206 39.85 -16.33 41.02
CA LYS A 206 39.67 -17.55 41.85
C LYS A 206 38.24 -17.62 42.37
N ARG A 207 37.24 -17.49 41.47
CA ARG A 207 35.87 -17.90 41.80
C ARG A 207 35.79 -19.42 41.69
N THR A 208 35.23 -20.03 42.72
CA THR A 208 35.07 -21.48 42.87
C THR A 208 34.16 -22.03 41.77
N THR A 209 34.52 -23.20 41.24
CA THR A 209 33.80 -23.88 40.15
C THR A 209 32.31 -24.18 40.46
N GLU A 210 31.93 -24.15 41.73
CA GLU A 210 30.55 -24.36 42.19
C GLU A 210 29.62 -23.17 41.90
N GLU A 211 30.10 -21.93 42.04
CA GLU A 211 29.27 -20.73 41.77
C GLU A 211 28.92 -20.60 40.28
N PHE A 212 29.85 -21.00 39.40
CA PHE A 212 29.61 -21.01 37.96
C PHE A 212 28.57 -22.05 37.56
N ALA A 213 28.60 -23.24 38.19
CA ALA A 213 27.59 -24.27 37.95
C ALA A 213 26.19 -23.80 38.40
N ALA A 214 26.06 -23.17 39.57
CA ALA A 214 24.80 -22.61 40.06
C ALA A 214 24.23 -21.53 39.12
N SER A 215 25.09 -20.65 38.60
CA SER A 215 24.70 -19.61 37.64
C SER A 215 24.16 -20.18 36.32
N ILE A 216 24.73 -21.28 35.82
CA ILE A 216 24.25 -21.93 34.58
C ILE A 216 22.84 -22.53 34.77
N TYR A 217 22.55 -23.15 35.92
CA TYR A 217 21.22 -23.69 36.20
C TYR A 217 20.16 -22.59 36.30
N ASP A 218 20.49 -21.46 36.93
CA ASP A 218 19.58 -20.31 37.05
C ASP A 218 19.27 -19.67 35.69
N ALA A 219 20.29 -19.45 34.86
CA ALA A 219 20.11 -18.95 33.50
C ALA A 219 19.25 -19.90 32.63
N ARG A 220 19.40 -21.22 32.80
CA ARG A 220 18.58 -22.20 32.10
C ARG A 220 17.13 -22.18 32.56
N SER A 221 16.88 -21.99 33.86
CA SER A 221 15.52 -21.87 34.41
C SER A 221 14.80 -20.66 33.81
N LEU A 222 15.46 -19.49 33.83
CA LEU A 222 14.91 -18.24 33.29
C LEU A 222 14.59 -18.34 31.79
N LEU A 223 15.40 -19.07 31.02
CA LEU A 223 15.13 -19.33 29.60
C LEU A 223 13.91 -20.23 29.38
N MET A 224 13.70 -21.23 30.24
CA MET A 224 12.52 -22.11 30.16
C MET A 224 11.24 -21.35 30.50
N ASP A 225 11.26 -20.50 31.53
CA ASP A 225 10.13 -19.66 31.91
C ASP A 225 9.75 -18.67 30.80
N ARG A 226 10.76 -18.02 30.20
CA ARG A 226 10.54 -17.11 29.06
C ARG A 226 9.95 -17.83 27.85
N ARG A 227 10.40 -19.05 27.56
CA ARG A 227 9.86 -19.86 26.46
C ARG A 227 8.41 -20.27 26.73
N SER A 228 8.08 -20.64 27.97
CA SER A 228 6.71 -20.96 28.37
C SER A 228 5.78 -19.76 28.18
N LEU A 229 6.21 -18.57 28.60
CA LEU A 229 5.44 -17.33 28.46
C LEU A 229 5.19 -16.96 26.99
N LEU A 230 6.20 -17.14 26.13
CA LEU A 230 6.04 -16.92 24.69
C LEU A 230 5.04 -17.89 24.05
N LEU A 231 5.07 -19.16 24.45
CA LEU A 231 4.13 -20.17 23.95
C LEU A 231 2.69 -19.86 24.40
N GLU A 232 2.50 -19.45 25.65
CA GLU A 232 1.19 -19.03 26.17
C GLU A 232 0.65 -17.78 25.46
N ALA A 233 1.53 -16.82 25.16
CA ALA A 233 1.14 -15.64 24.38
C ALA A 233 0.74 -16.02 22.93
N GLU A 234 1.44 -16.97 22.32
CA GLU A 234 1.14 -17.46 20.97
C GLU A 234 -0.19 -18.21 20.91
N THR A 235 -0.47 -19.09 21.88
CA THR A 235 -1.76 -19.80 21.97
C THR A 235 -2.92 -18.83 22.21
N LYS A 236 -2.75 -17.86 23.12
CA LYS A 236 -3.76 -16.82 23.37
C LYS A 236 -4.04 -15.97 22.13
N LEU A 237 -3.01 -15.63 21.36
CA LEU A 237 -3.17 -14.89 20.10
C LEU A 237 -3.92 -15.73 19.05
N ALA A 238 -3.63 -17.03 18.95
CA ALA A 238 -4.34 -17.95 18.07
C ALA A 238 -5.84 -18.05 18.44
N GLU A 239 -6.16 -18.16 19.72
CA GLU A 239 -7.54 -18.18 20.21
C GLU A 239 -8.30 -16.89 19.91
N MET A 240 -7.67 -15.72 20.12
CA MET A 240 -8.30 -14.43 19.79
C MET A 240 -8.60 -14.31 18.30
N LYS A 241 -7.68 -14.74 17.43
CA LYS A 241 -7.90 -14.76 15.98
C LYS A 241 -9.04 -15.70 15.59
N GLN A 242 -9.14 -16.86 16.22
CA GLN A 242 -10.24 -17.79 15.98
C GLN A 242 -11.60 -17.19 16.39
N LYS A 243 -11.66 -16.49 17.54
CA LYS A 243 -12.84 -15.76 17.99
C LYS A 243 -13.22 -14.62 17.03
N GLU A 244 -12.25 -13.85 16.55
CA GLU A 244 -12.49 -12.79 15.57
C GLU A 244 -13.08 -13.34 14.25
N ILE A 245 -12.56 -14.46 13.76
CA ILE A 245 -13.09 -15.13 12.55
C ILE A 245 -14.52 -15.61 12.80
N ALA A 246 -14.82 -16.16 13.98
CA ALA A 246 -16.17 -16.61 14.34
C ALA A 246 -17.16 -15.43 14.37
N ILE A 247 -16.79 -14.30 14.97
CA ILE A 247 -17.61 -13.09 15.01
C ILE A 247 -17.89 -12.58 13.59
N ARG A 248 -16.87 -12.45 12.73
CA ARG A 248 -17.06 -12.02 11.34
C ARG A 248 -17.99 -12.94 10.55
N LEU A 249 -17.95 -14.24 10.83
CA LEU A 249 -18.82 -15.23 10.21
C LEU A 249 -20.29 -15.01 10.65
N GLU A 250 -20.53 -14.77 11.93
CA GLU A 250 -21.86 -14.43 12.45
C GLU A 250 -22.39 -13.10 11.90
N GLU A 251 -21.56 -12.06 11.84
CA GLU A 251 -21.93 -10.76 11.23
C GLU A 251 -22.33 -10.92 9.75
N ALA A 252 -21.59 -11.75 9.00
CA ALA A 252 -21.91 -12.05 7.61
C ALA A 252 -23.23 -12.82 7.47
N LYS A 253 -23.53 -13.75 8.39
CA LYS A 253 -24.82 -14.46 8.44
C LYS A 253 -25.98 -13.50 8.70
N ILE A 254 -25.87 -12.64 9.72
CA ILE A 254 -26.90 -11.65 10.05
C ILE A 254 -27.14 -10.70 8.86
N SER A 255 -26.05 -10.25 8.21
CA SER A 255 -26.14 -9.40 7.02
C SER A 255 -26.87 -10.08 5.85
N LEU A 256 -26.67 -11.39 5.65
CA LEU A 256 -27.41 -12.15 4.63
C LEU A 256 -28.89 -12.30 4.97
N GLU A 257 -29.22 -12.54 6.25
CA GLU A 257 -30.62 -12.62 6.70
C GLU A 257 -31.35 -11.29 6.54
N LEU A 258 -30.71 -10.16 6.88
CA LEU A 258 -31.27 -8.82 6.66
C LEU A 258 -31.57 -8.57 5.18
N ARG A 259 -30.62 -8.88 4.29
CA ARG A 259 -30.83 -8.76 2.84
C ARG A 259 -31.96 -9.65 2.33
N LYS A 260 -32.14 -10.83 2.92
CA LYS A 260 -33.26 -11.73 2.58
C LYS A 260 -34.60 -11.11 2.96
N ILE A 261 -34.70 -10.53 4.17
CA ILE A 261 -35.90 -9.82 4.63
C ILE A 261 -36.21 -8.61 3.74
N GLU A 262 -35.19 -7.82 3.38
CA GLU A 262 -35.35 -6.67 2.46
C GLU A 262 -35.88 -7.11 1.09
N LEU A 263 -35.36 -8.23 0.56
CA LEU A 263 -35.81 -8.79 -0.70
C LEU A 263 -37.26 -9.29 -0.62
N GLU A 264 -37.64 -9.99 0.45
CA GLU A 264 -39.02 -10.44 0.68
C GLU A 264 -39.98 -9.25 0.83
N ARG A 265 -39.57 -8.19 1.55
CA ARG A 265 -40.33 -6.95 1.66
C ARG A 265 -40.53 -6.27 0.30
N ALA A 266 -39.47 -6.18 -0.51
CA ALA A 266 -39.55 -5.60 -1.85
C ALA A 266 -40.48 -6.42 -2.78
N LYS A 267 -40.48 -7.75 -2.65
CA LYS A 267 -41.42 -8.62 -3.39
C LYS A 267 -42.86 -8.36 -3.00
N LEU A 268 -43.17 -8.32 -1.70
CA LEU A 268 -44.53 -8.02 -1.21
C LEU A 268 -45.01 -6.65 -1.66
N GLU A 269 -44.13 -5.64 -1.73
CA GLU A 269 -44.48 -4.31 -2.23
C GLU A 269 -44.80 -4.32 -3.73
N LEU A 270 -44.01 -5.06 -4.53
CA LEU A 270 -44.30 -5.24 -5.96
C LEU A 270 -45.61 -5.99 -6.19
N ASP A 271 -45.89 -7.03 -5.39
CA ASP A 271 -47.14 -7.77 -5.46
C ASP A 271 -48.33 -6.91 -5.04
N ARG A 272 -48.15 -5.98 -4.09
CA ARG A 272 -49.17 -4.99 -3.71
C ARG A 272 -49.48 -4.03 -4.86
N ILE A 273 -48.45 -3.50 -5.53
CA ILE A 273 -48.61 -2.60 -6.69
C ILE A 273 -49.24 -3.35 -7.88
N ARG A 274 -48.90 -4.62 -8.07
CA ARG A 274 -49.46 -5.45 -9.15
C ARG A 274 -50.89 -5.92 -8.85
N GLY A 275 -51.17 -6.20 -7.58
CA GLY A 275 -52.45 -6.72 -7.09
C GLY A 275 -53.49 -5.63 -6.84
N THR A 276 -53.11 -4.35 -6.76
CA THR A 276 -54.07 -3.24 -6.92
C THR A 276 -54.57 -3.29 -8.36
N PRO A 277 -55.81 -3.75 -8.61
CA PRO A 277 -56.31 -3.81 -9.96
C PRO A 277 -56.30 -2.38 -10.49
N ALA A 278 -55.77 -2.19 -11.70
CA ALA A 278 -55.87 -0.94 -12.46
C ALA A 278 -57.33 -0.64 -12.87
N ASP A 279 -58.29 -1.01 -12.04
CA ASP A 279 -59.71 -0.79 -12.19
C ASP A 279 -60.04 0.56 -11.54
N ARG A 280 -60.34 1.54 -12.40
CA ARG A 280 -61.57 2.37 -12.34
C ARG A 280 -61.48 3.73 -13.01
N TYR A 281 -60.45 4.03 -13.82
CA TYR A 281 -60.43 5.31 -14.56
C TYR A 281 -60.14 5.20 -16.06
N SER A 282 -60.44 4.06 -16.69
CA SER A 282 -60.75 4.03 -18.12
C SER A 282 -62.26 4.09 -18.36
N ARG A 283 -62.98 4.98 -17.63
CA ARG A 283 -64.24 5.50 -18.16
C ARG A 283 -63.84 6.53 -19.19
N ALA A 284 -63.76 6.10 -20.45
CA ALA A 284 -63.55 6.99 -21.58
C ALA A 284 -64.47 8.22 -21.40
N PRO A 285 -63.98 9.45 -21.58
CA PRO A 285 -64.84 10.63 -21.56
C PRO A 285 -65.90 10.40 -22.62
N THR A 286 -67.16 10.20 -22.21
CA THR A 286 -68.28 10.21 -23.14
C THR A 286 -68.21 11.53 -23.89
N PRO A 287 -68.05 11.52 -25.23
CA PRO A 287 -68.04 12.75 -26.00
C PRO A 287 -69.35 13.51 -25.73
N PRO A 288 -69.30 14.85 -25.59
CA PRO A 288 -70.48 15.64 -25.34
C PRO A 288 -71.48 15.40 -26.47
N ALA A 289 -72.70 15.00 -26.09
CA ALA A 289 -73.79 14.76 -27.02
C ALA A 289 -74.07 16.03 -27.83
N THR A 290 -73.80 15.98 -29.13
CA THR A 290 -74.11 17.02 -30.10
C THR A 290 -75.63 17.22 -30.15
N PRO A 291 -76.17 18.41 -29.84
CA PRO A 291 -77.59 18.68 -30.03
C PRO A 291 -77.86 18.90 -31.52
N HIS A 292 -78.49 17.93 -32.19
CA HIS A 292 -79.25 18.17 -33.42
C HIS A 292 -80.68 18.54 -33.01
N PRO A 293 -81.15 19.75 -33.33
CA PRO A 293 -82.16 19.93 -34.40
C PRO A 293 -81.88 21.25 -35.19
N TYR A 294 -82.29 21.45 -36.44
CA TYR A 294 -83.65 21.34 -37.00
C TYR A 294 -83.63 21.11 -38.52
N PRO A 295 -84.70 20.53 -39.08
CA PRO A 295 -84.96 20.52 -40.52
C PRO A 295 -85.48 21.89 -40.97
N THR A 296 -84.77 22.52 -41.90
CA THR A 296 -85.28 23.66 -42.66
C THR A 296 -86.37 23.15 -43.59
N GLN A 297 -87.63 23.43 -43.28
CA GLN A 297 -88.72 23.22 -44.22
C GLN A 297 -88.60 24.26 -45.33
N ASN A 298 -88.27 23.77 -46.53
CA ASN A 298 -88.65 24.41 -47.78
C ASN A 298 -90.17 24.34 -47.90
N ASN A 299 -90.83 25.46 -48.22
CA ASN A 299 -91.69 25.58 -49.41
C ASN A 299 -92.32 26.98 -49.49
N LEU A 300 -92.17 27.55 -50.69
CA LEU A 300 -93.04 28.44 -51.47
C LEU A 300 -94.01 29.40 -50.75
#